data_AF-A0A532EJK2-F1
#
_entry.id   AF-A0A532EJK2-F1
#
_cell.length_a   1.000
_cell.length_b   1.000
_cell.length_c   1.000
_cell.angle_alpha   90.00
_cell.angle_beta   90.00
_cell.angle_gamma   90.00
#
_symmetry.space_group_name_H-M   'P 1'
#
loop_
_entity.id
_entity.type
_entity.pdbx_description
1 polymer ?
#
loop_
_entity_poly.entity_id
_entity_poly.type
_entity_poly.pdbx_seq_one_letter_code
_entity_poly.pdbx_strand_id
1 'polypeptide(L)'
;NKGGTIVSKSWGGNGNLLVEGDVTVGQGGDGVLNVRRVNGKHWLNDNKDDLFLNWNTGTNVHLGFGENTTSSLFVSGDTLIAGNTTVGAGGNTALKVRHINGKKPGTVGDPDGEDDLFLNSYNSKPVHIGQGGLISQSLRVFGDITYDGRLNKLDVGEGDGSAYIRANSLWFGSAGNGMGRALVNEIRDIAITTVHPTNPRLNVTVTKSMNTLVINKEPGFEAVLIGGTVQFPSSRQLKENIETLSSQAAKRIVSTLEPVRFTYKRDRLKLECLGFIAEDAPPEVASPHYDAIVMNHIVAALTRVVKDQERSIEALEAQVSLLNQQ
;
A
#
# COMPACT_ATOMS: atom_id res chain seq x y z
N ASN A 1 -68.97 22.61 28.13
CA ASN A 1 -68.14 23.15 29.22
C ASN A 1 -66.72 23.37 28.67
N LYS A 2 -66.45 24.52 28.05
CA LYS A 2 -65.24 24.75 27.20
C LYS A 2 -64.02 25.30 27.97
N GLY A 3 -64.04 25.32 29.31
CA GLY A 3 -63.05 26.01 30.13
C GLY A 3 -61.90 25.17 30.70
N GLY A 4 -61.98 23.83 30.62
CA GLY A 4 -61.05 22.92 31.30
C GLY A 4 -61.13 23.00 32.84
N THR A 5 -60.63 21.96 33.52
CA THR A 5 -60.41 22.00 34.98
C THR A 5 -59.02 22.59 35.23
N ILE A 6 -58.96 23.70 35.97
CA ILE A 6 -57.68 24.36 36.30
C ILE A 6 -57.40 24.10 37.78
N VAL A 7 -56.35 23.34 38.07
CA VAL A 7 -56.04 22.84 39.42
C VAL A 7 -55.36 23.90 40.30
N SER A 8 -54.85 25.02 39.75
CA SER A 8 -54.57 26.24 40.53
C SER A 8 -54.41 27.51 39.64
N LYS A 9 -54.67 28.71 40.21
CA LYS A 9 -54.47 30.02 39.55
C LYS A 9 -53.77 31.11 40.38
N SER A 10 -53.53 30.94 41.69
CA SER A 10 -52.92 31.99 42.53
C SER A 10 -52.23 31.47 43.80
N TRP A 11 -51.24 32.25 44.27
CA TRP A 11 -50.36 31.99 45.43
C TRP A 11 -51.15 31.67 46.71
N GLY A 12 -51.10 30.41 47.15
CA GLY A 12 -51.61 30.01 48.48
C GLY A 12 -51.86 28.51 48.65
N GLY A 13 -52.15 27.79 47.56
CA GLY A 13 -52.19 26.33 47.54
C GLY A 13 -50.91 25.73 46.94
N ASN A 14 -50.55 24.49 47.29
CA ASN A 14 -49.43 23.78 46.65
C ASN A 14 -49.72 23.43 45.18
N GLY A 15 -50.99 23.43 44.76
CA GLY A 15 -51.39 23.21 43.36
C GLY A 15 -51.07 21.81 42.84
N ASN A 16 -50.87 20.84 43.75
CA ASN A 16 -50.47 19.49 43.40
C ASN A 16 -51.64 18.75 42.72
N LEU A 17 -51.36 18.12 41.58
CA LEU A 17 -52.22 17.12 40.98
C LEU A 17 -51.63 15.73 41.27
N LEU A 18 -52.32 14.96 42.11
CA LEU A 18 -52.04 13.54 42.33
C LEU A 18 -53.11 12.74 41.57
N VAL A 19 -52.67 11.80 40.74
CA VAL A 19 -53.56 10.89 40.02
C VAL A 19 -53.23 9.48 40.46
N GLU A 20 -54.24 8.79 40.98
CA GLU A 20 -54.19 7.35 41.23
C GLU A 20 -54.66 6.65 39.95
N GLY A 21 -53.72 6.04 39.21
CA GLY A 21 -53.96 5.43 37.89
C GLY A 21 -53.28 6.17 36.73
N ASP A 22 -53.69 5.85 35.50
CA ASP A 22 -53.05 6.36 34.29
C ASP A 22 -53.44 7.81 33.99
N VAL A 23 -52.47 8.60 33.52
CA VAL A 23 -52.70 9.94 32.97
C VAL A 23 -52.58 9.88 31.46
N THR A 24 -53.71 9.93 30.76
CA THR A 24 -53.75 10.05 29.29
C THR A 24 -53.91 11.51 28.89
N VAL A 25 -52.96 12.05 28.12
CA VAL A 25 -53.00 13.40 27.57
C VAL A 25 -53.28 13.31 26.07
N GLY A 26 -54.28 14.05 25.56
CA GLY A 26 -54.60 14.06 24.12
C GLY A 26 -55.43 12.87 23.63
N GLN A 27 -56.29 12.28 24.46
CA GLN A 27 -57.16 11.20 23.99
C GLN A 27 -58.14 11.71 22.93
N GLY A 28 -58.00 11.26 21.68
CA GLY A 28 -58.88 11.61 20.56
C GLY A 28 -58.55 12.93 19.84
N GLY A 29 -57.40 13.56 20.11
CA GLY A 29 -56.95 14.80 19.46
C GLY A 29 -55.61 15.30 20.03
N ASP A 30 -55.18 16.51 19.67
CA ASP A 30 -53.88 17.01 20.13
C ASP A 30 -53.87 17.28 21.65
N GLY A 31 -52.88 16.72 22.34
CA GLY A 31 -52.60 17.00 23.74
C GLY A 31 -51.12 17.31 23.92
N VAL A 32 -50.80 18.32 24.72
CA VAL A 32 -49.41 18.71 24.99
C VAL A 32 -49.18 18.69 26.50
N LEU A 33 -48.23 17.86 26.95
CA LEU A 33 -47.70 17.94 28.32
C LEU A 33 -46.48 18.86 28.32
N ASN A 34 -46.71 20.15 28.58
CA ASN A 34 -45.62 21.10 28.80
C ASN A 34 -45.18 21.03 30.26
N VAL A 35 -43.99 20.52 30.52
CA VAL A 35 -43.38 20.59 31.85
C VAL A 35 -42.38 21.74 31.87
N ARG A 36 -42.48 22.60 32.88
CA ARG A 36 -41.50 23.66 33.16
C ARG A 36 -41.13 23.55 34.63
N ARG A 37 -39.84 23.72 34.96
CA ARG A 37 -39.33 23.70 36.34
C ARG A 37 -39.57 22.34 37.04
N VAL A 38 -39.05 21.26 36.45
CA VAL A 38 -39.09 19.91 37.04
C VAL A 38 -38.22 19.90 38.31
N ASN A 39 -38.88 20.14 39.44
CA ASN A 39 -38.43 20.17 40.83
C ASN A 39 -37.11 20.87 41.19
N GLY A 40 -37.28 22.11 41.70
CA GLY A 40 -36.65 22.49 42.97
C GLY A 40 -35.53 23.52 42.93
N LYS A 41 -35.73 24.71 42.37
CA LYS A 41 -34.80 25.83 42.58
C LYS A 41 -35.40 27.10 43.13
N HIS A 42 -34.86 27.42 44.31
CA HIS A 42 -34.65 28.77 44.81
C HIS A 42 -33.72 29.54 43.85
N TRP A 43 -33.95 30.85 43.71
CA TRP A 43 -33.36 31.80 42.75
C TRP A 43 -31.82 32.00 42.80
N LEU A 44 -31.08 31.14 43.52
CA LEU A 44 -29.65 31.32 43.83
C LEU A 44 -28.75 30.14 43.44
N ASN A 45 -29.27 29.07 42.86
CA ASN A 45 -28.48 27.87 42.54
C ASN A 45 -28.59 27.55 41.04
N ASP A 46 -27.47 27.26 40.38
CA ASP A 46 -27.35 27.05 38.93
C ASP A 46 -27.05 25.59 38.50
N ASN A 47 -27.14 24.60 39.40
CA ASN A 47 -26.98 23.17 39.07
C ASN A 47 -28.09 22.57 38.17
N LYS A 48 -27.84 21.59 37.30
CA LYS A 48 -28.89 21.01 36.43
C LYS A 48 -29.95 20.22 37.26
N ASP A 49 -31.23 20.34 36.92
CA ASP A 49 -32.34 19.57 37.52
C ASP A 49 -32.62 18.29 36.68
N ASP A 50 -32.90 17.15 37.32
CA ASP A 50 -33.18 15.87 36.64
C ASP A 50 -34.68 15.60 36.45
N LEU A 51 -35.09 15.20 35.24
CA LEU A 51 -36.41 14.61 34.99
C LEU A 51 -36.30 13.09 35.02
N PHE A 52 -36.91 12.48 36.03
CA PHE A 52 -36.95 11.02 36.18
C PHE A 52 -38.18 10.43 35.49
N LEU A 53 -37.98 9.59 34.48
CA LEU A 53 -39.03 8.78 33.84
C LEU A 53 -38.77 7.30 34.15
N ASN A 54 -39.78 6.59 34.66
CA ASN A 54 -39.68 5.16 35.01
C ASN A 54 -38.48 4.82 35.91
N TRP A 55 -38.23 5.65 36.92
CA TRP A 55 -37.11 5.47 37.83
C TRP A 55 -37.30 4.26 38.75
N ASN A 56 -36.31 3.36 38.73
CA ASN A 56 -36.26 2.15 39.56
C ASN A 56 -37.43 1.16 39.34
N THR A 57 -38.17 1.29 38.24
CA THR A 57 -39.29 0.39 37.91
C THR A 57 -38.89 -0.75 36.99
N GLY A 58 -37.76 -0.62 36.26
CA GLY A 58 -37.33 -1.56 35.23
C GLY A 58 -38.20 -1.54 33.97
N THR A 59 -39.12 -0.57 33.85
CA THR A 59 -40.05 -0.45 32.72
C THR A 59 -39.48 0.44 31.61
N ASN A 60 -39.78 0.09 30.37
CA ASN A 60 -39.29 0.84 29.20
C ASN A 60 -39.97 2.22 29.09
N VAL A 61 -39.20 3.22 28.67
CA VAL A 61 -39.74 4.49 28.18
C VAL A 61 -39.84 4.40 26.66
N HIS A 62 -41.07 4.43 26.13
CA HIS A 62 -41.32 4.41 24.69
C HIS A 62 -41.52 5.84 24.20
N LEU A 63 -40.66 6.33 23.30
CA LEU A 63 -40.78 7.63 22.66
C LEU A 63 -41.05 7.44 21.17
N GLY A 64 -42.18 7.96 20.67
CA GLY A 64 -42.54 7.84 19.26
C GLY A 64 -42.81 6.41 18.79
N PHE A 65 -43.48 5.59 19.62
CA PHE A 65 -43.75 4.17 19.39
C PHE A 65 -45.19 3.93 18.88
N GLY A 66 -45.34 3.04 17.89
CA GLY A 66 -46.62 2.67 17.28
C GLY A 66 -46.45 2.24 15.82
N GLU A 67 -47.48 1.63 15.22
CA GLU A 67 -47.46 1.31 13.80
C GLU A 67 -47.54 2.59 12.95
N ASN A 68 -46.63 2.73 11.97
CA ASN A 68 -46.55 3.88 11.05
C ASN A 68 -46.31 5.26 11.71
N THR A 69 -45.79 5.32 12.92
CA THR A 69 -45.47 6.59 13.58
C THR A 69 -44.05 7.04 13.24
N THR A 70 -43.90 8.23 12.63
CA THR A 70 -42.61 8.93 12.55
C THR A 70 -42.55 9.95 13.68
N SER A 71 -41.46 9.96 14.44
CA SER A 71 -41.27 10.89 15.55
C SER A 71 -39.78 11.15 15.75
N SER A 72 -39.46 12.38 16.15
CA SER A 72 -38.07 12.82 16.36
C SER A 72 -37.86 13.17 17.83
N LEU A 73 -36.77 12.70 18.40
CA LEU A 73 -36.26 13.21 19.67
C LEU A 73 -35.27 14.35 19.38
N PHE A 74 -35.62 15.56 19.79
CA PHE A 74 -34.72 16.71 19.72
C PHE A 74 -34.12 16.97 21.09
N VAL A 75 -32.80 16.84 21.21
CA VAL A 75 -32.05 17.20 22.42
C VAL A 75 -31.14 18.37 22.08
N SER A 76 -31.28 19.47 22.81
CA SER A 76 -30.46 20.68 22.60
C SER A 76 -29.12 20.63 23.33
N GLY A 77 -28.99 19.75 24.34
CA GLY A 77 -27.78 19.55 25.12
C GLY A 77 -27.18 18.15 24.92
N ASP A 78 -26.26 17.80 25.82
CA ASP A 78 -25.56 16.53 25.77
C ASP A 78 -26.50 15.35 26.07
N THR A 79 -26.29 14.25 25.35
CA THR A 79 -26.94 12.97 25.64
C THR A 79 -25.90 12.00 26.18
N LEU A 80 -26.05 11.59 27.44
CA LEU A 80 -25.21 10.56 28.07
C LEU A 80 -25.98 9.24 28.12
N ILE A 81 -25.40 8.17 27.58
CA ILE A 81 -25.96 6.82 27.66
C ILE A 81 -24.92 5.93 28.35
N ALA A 82 -25.24 5.45 29.55
CA ALA A 82 -24.35 4.60 30.34
C ALA A 82 -24.31 3.13 29.87
N GLY A 83 -25.36 2.70 29.15
CA GLY A 83 -25.49 1.35 28.61
C GLY A 83 -25.18 1.26 27.12
N ASN A 84 -25.51 0.11 26.53
CA ASN A 84 -25.37 -0.09 25.08
C ASN A 84 -26.40 0.75 24.32
N THR A 85 -25.99 1.32 23.19
CA THR A 85 -26.88 2.00 22.25
C THR A 85 -26.99 1.19 20.97
N THR A 86 -28.21 0.77 20.63
CA THR A 86 -28.51 0.16 19.33
C THR A 86 -29.18 1.21 18.44
N VAL A 87 -28.56 1.52 17.31
CA VAL A 87 -29.10 2.48 16.33
C VAL A 87 -29.53 1.69 15.08
N GLY A 88 -30.82 1.69 14.75
CA GLY A 88 -31.33 1.07 13.52
C GLY A 88 -31.56 -0.44 13.54
N ALA A 89 -32.04 -1.00 14.65
CA ALA A 89 -32.42 -2.42 14.69
C ALA A 89 -33.60 -2.69 13.72
N GLY A 90 -33.36 -3.51 12.68
CA GLY A 90 -34.41 -3.98 11.77
C GLY A 90 -34.72 -3.10 10.56
N GLY A 91 -33.90 -2.08 10.25
CA GLY A 91 -34.10 -1.22 9.08
C GLY A 91 -32.88 -0.37 8.72
N ASN A 92 -32.98 0.43 7.65
CA ASN A 92 -31.91 1.34 7.24
C ASN A 92 -31.79 2.49 8.24
N THR A 93 -30.60 2.70 8.79
CA THR A 93 -30.30 3.90 9.58
C THR A 93 -28.98 4.51 9.14
N ALA A 94 -28.92 5.83 9.12
CA ALA A 94 -27.69 6.58 8.88
C ALA A 94 -27.33 7.33 10.15
N LEU A 95 -26.16 7.01 10.73
CA LEU A 95 -25.56 7.85 11.76
C LEU A 95 -24.82 9.01 11.08
N LYS A 96 -25.50 10.14 10.95
CA LYS A 96 -24.91 11.37 10.44
C LYS A 96 -24.41 12.21 11.60
N VAL A 97 -23.10 12.26 11.78
CA VAL A 97 -22.44 13.16 12.73
C VAL A 97 -21.90 14.36 11.99
N ARG A 98 -22.01 15.56 12.59
CA ARG A 98 -21.38 16.80 12.12
C ARG A 98 -20.87 17.54 13.35
N HIS A 99 -19.81 18.33 13.22
CA HIS A 99 -19.23 19.12 14.31
C HIS A 99 -18.81 18.25 15.52
N ILE A 100 -18.09 17.14 15.26
CA ILE A 100 -17.52 16.34 16.36
C ILE A 100 -16.51 17.26 17.06
N ASN A 101 -16.61 17.42 18.39
CA ASN A 101 -15.80 18.37 19.18
C ASN A 101 -16.11 19.88 18.98
N GLY A 102 -17.34 20.26 18.61
CA GLY A 102 -17.90 21.54 19.08
C GLY A 102 -17.50 22.81 18.32
N LYS A 103 -17.42 22.80 16.99
CA LYS A 103 -17.31 24.05 16.21
C LYS A 103 -18.60 24.87 16.29
N LYS A 104 -18.56 26.04 16.94
CA LYS A 104 -19.62 27.06 16.86
C LYS A 104 -19.69 27.62 15.43
N PRO A 105 -20.88 27.89 14.87
CA PRO A 105 -21.00 28.66 13.65
C PRO A 105 -20.40 30.07 13.87
N GLY A 106 -19.36 30.43 13.12
CA GLY A 106 -18.93 31.83 12.99
C GLY A 106 -17.79 32.33 13.88
N THR A 107 -17.04 31.49 14.60
CA THR A 107 -15.79 31.94 15.24
C THR A 107 -14.63 31.93 14.24
N VAL A 108 -14.24 33.12 13.81
CA VAL A 108 -13.01 33.40 13.07
C VAL A 108 -11.83 33.12 14.01
N GLY A 109 -10.97 32.15 13.70
CA GLY A 109 -9.72 31.95 14.46
C GLY A 109 -9.29 30.53 14.80
N ASP A 110 -10.01 29.49 14.37
CA ASP A 110 -9.42 28.16 14.11
C ASP A 110 -10.22 27.44 13.01
N PRO A 111 -9.95 27.76 11.74
CA PRO A 111 -10.59 27.15 10.59
C PRO A 111 -9.78 25.93 10.14
N ASP A 112 -10.48 24.79 10.03
CA ASP A 112 -10.16 23.69 9.11
C ASP A 112 -9.22 22.55 9.57
N GLY A 113 -9.09 22.27 10.87
CA GLY A 113 -8.64 20.94 11.35
C GLY A 113 -9.73 19.87 11.21
N GLU A 114 -9.38 18.64 10.81
CA GLU A 114 -10.30 17.49 10.76
C GLU A 114 -10.79 17.14 12.18
N ASP A 115 -12.09 16.84 12.34
CA ASP A 115 -12.63 16.41 13.63
C ASP A 115 -12.42 14.88 13.79
N ASP A 116 -11.63 14.45 14.79
CA ASP A 116 -11.39 13.02 15.02
C ASP A 116 -12.64 12.29 15.54
N LEU A 117 -13.12 11.30 14.79
CA LEU A 117 -14.04 10.30 15.30
C LEU A 117 -13.25 9.16 15.96
N PHE A 118 -13.06 9.25 17.28
CA PHE A 118 -12.45 8.18 18.05
C PHE A 118 -13.41 6.99 18.19
N LEU A 119 -13.25 5.97 17.36
CA LEU A 119 -13.84 4.66 17.59
C LEU A 119 -12.86 3.85 18.44
N ASN A 120 -13.28 3.50 19.66
CA ASN A 120 -12.58 2.52 20.48
C ASN A 120 -11.16 2.91 20.95
N SER A 121 -10.88 4.21 21.10
CA SER A 121 -9.53 4.79 21.30
C SER A 121 -8.74 4.31 22.54
N TYR A 122 -9.38 3.68 23.53
CA TYR A 122 -8.72 3.28 24.80
C TYR A 122 -8.84 1.81 25.16
N ASN A 123 -9.46 0.98 24.32
CA ASN A 123 -9.49 -0.44 24.60
C ASN A 123 -8.92 -1.20 23.41
N SER A 124 -8.09 -2.20 23.69
CA SER A 124 -7.39 -2.99 22.68
C SER A 124 -8.32 -3.93 21.90
N LYS A 125 -9.62 -3.62 21.81
CA LYS A 125 -10.58 -4.40 21.02
C LYS A 125 -10.57 -3.91 19.56
N PRO A 126 -10.92 -4.79 18.62
CA PRO A 126 -11.08 -4.40 17.23
C PRO A 126 -12.32 -3.51 17.03
N VAL A 127 -12.21 -2.54 16.11
CA VAL A 127 -13.37 -1.88 15.50
C VAL A 127 -13.79 -2.74 14.30
N HIS A 128 -14.96 -3.35 14.38
CA HIS A 128 -15.54 -4.08 13.25
C HIS A 128 -16.38 -3.11 12.41
N ILE A 129 -15.93 -2.82 11.19
CA ILE A 129 -16.71 -2.06 10.20
C ILE A 129 -17.27 -3.07 9.20
N GLY A 130 -18.53 -3.47 9.43
CA GLY A 130 -19.17 -4.58 8.72
C GLY A 130 -19.58 -5.75 9.64
N GLN A 131 -20.54 -6.59 9.21
CA GLN A 131 -21.03 -7.78 9.90
C GLN A 131 -20.48 -9.07 9.26
N GLY A 132 -20.20 -10.13 10.02
CA GLY A 132 -19.85 -11.44 9.45
C GLY A 132 -21.03 -12.12 8.74
N GLY A 133 -21.26 -11.81 7.47
CA GLY A 133 -22.32 -12.39 6.64
C GLY A 133 -21.95 -12.43 5.14
N LEU A 134 -22.65 -13.27 4.36
CA LEU A 134 -22.34 -13.66 2.97
C LEU A 134 -22.48 -12.56 1.90
N ILE A 135 -22.53 -11.28 2.27
CA ILE A 135 -22.66 -10.17 1.32
C ILE A 135 -21.44 -9.24 1.36
N SER A 136 -21.06 -8.73 0.18
CA SER A 136 -19.95 -7.81 0.02
C SER A 136 -20.13 -6.57 0.89
N GLN A 137 -19.17 -6.32 1.76
CA GLN A 137 -19.10 -5.12 2.57
C GLN A 137 -17.96 -4.26 2.09
N SER A 138 -18.22 -2.96 1.96
CA SER A 138 -17.23 -2.01 1.49
C SER A 138 -17.09 -0.88 2.50
N LEU A 139 -15.86 -0.63 2.91
CA LEU A 139 -15.47 0.66 3.46
C LEU A 139 -15.02 1.54 2.30
N ARG A 140 -15.77 2.59 1.98
CA ARG A 140 -15.37 3.61 1.00
C ARG A 140 -14.83 4.82 1.76
N VAL A 141 -13.52 5.05 1.65
CA VAL A 141 -12.85 6.25 2.18
C VAL A 141 -12.58 7.20 1.03
N PHE A 142 -12.92 8.48 1.21
CA PHE A 142 -12.49 9.56 0.32
C PHE A 142 -11.40 10.34 1.05
N GLY A 143 -10.16 10.25 0.60
CA GLY A 143 -8.99 10.79 1.29
C GLY A 143 -7.97 9.70 1.64
N ASP A 144 -7.01 10.04 2.50
CA ASP A 144 -5.92 9.16 2.88
C ASP A 144 -6.33 8.17 3.99
N ILE A 145 -5.82 6.94 3.90
CA ILE A 145 -5.85 5.98 5.00
C ILE A 145 -4.46 5.97 5.61
N THR A 146 -4.30 6.64 6.75
CA THR A 146 -3.02 6.71 7.47
C THR A 146 -2.97 5.63 8.55
N TYR A 147 -1.89 4.86 8.60
CA TYR A 147 -1.61 3.87 9.65
C TYR A 147 -0.29 4.24 10.35
N ASP A 148 -0.35 4.56 11.65
CA ASP A 148 0.77 5.10 12.45
C ASP A 148 1.59 4.03 13.20
N GLY A 149 1.23 2.75 13.05
CA GLY A 149 2.26 1.71 12.98
C GLY A 149 2.79 1.10 14.27
N ARG A 150 2.03 0.96 15.37
CA ARG A 150 2.54 0.15 16.51
C ARG A 150 2.77 -1.33 16.19
N LEU A 151 2.08 -1.90 15.20
CA LEU A 151 2.23 -3.30 14.79
C LEU A 151 2.75 -3.47 13.34
N ASN A 152 3.17 -2.38 12.68
CA ASN A 152 3.84 -2.37 11.37
C ASN A 152 3.14 -3.15 10.22
N LYS A 153 1.84 -3.46 10.33
CA LYS A 153 1.15 -4.34 9.38
C LYS A 153 -0.23 -3.81 9.03
N LEU A 154 -0.45 -3.56 7.73
CA LEU A 154 -1.77 -3.47 7.14
C LEU A 154 -2.10 -4.86 6.58
N ASP A 155 -2.92 -5.61 7.31
CA ASP A 155 -3.38 -6.93 6.87
C ASP A 155 -4.55 -6.79 5.89
N VAL A 156 -4.33 -7.23 4.66
CA VAL A 156 -5.39 -7.43 3.67
C VAL A 156 -5.70 -8.92 3.67
N GLY A 157 -6.78 -9.32 4.35
CA GLY A 157 -7.14 -10.73 4.50
C GLY A 157 -7.40 -11.40 3.16
N GLU A 158 -6.76 -12.56 2.95
CA GLU A 158 -7.06 -13.49 1.87
C GLU A 158 -8.27 -14.34 2.29
N GLY A 159 -9.46 -14.03 1.76
CA GLY A 159 -10.49 -15.05 1.62
C GLY A 159 -10.15 -15.99 0.47
N ASP A 160 -11.14 -16.70 -0.08
CA ASP A 160 -11.00 -17.55 -1.28
C ASP A 160 -10.65 -16.77 -2.58
N GLY A 161 -10.20 -15.51 -2.48
CA GLY A 161 -9.93 -14.62 -3.61
C GLY A 161 -8.70 -13.73 -3.39
N SER A 162 -8.20 -13.17 -4.48
CA SER A 162 -7.00 -12.33 -4.47
C SER A 162 -7.27 -10.92 -3.93
N ALA A 163 -6.38 -10.42 -3.08
CA ALA A 163 -6.28 -9.01 -2.76
C ALA A 163 -5.64 -8.25 -3.94
N TYR A 164 -6.35 -7.28 -4.52
CA TYR A 164 -5.79 -6.42 -5.57
C TYR A 164 -5.71 -4.96 -5.10
N ILE A 165 -4.55 -4.33 -5.30
CA ILE A 165 -4.35 -2.88 -5.11
C ILE A 165 -4.24 -2.26 -6.50
N ARG A 166 -5.22 -1.43 -6.88
CA ARG A 166 -5.13 -0.62 -8.09
C ARG A 166 -4.66 0.78 -7.70
N ALA A 167 -3.40 1.09 -8.00
CA ALA A 167 -2.81 2.40 -7.74
C ALA A 167 -2.04 2.91 -8.96
N ASN A 168 -2.06 4.22 -9.19
CA ASN A 168 -1.18 4.86 -10.18
C ASN A 168 0.30 4.73 -9.79
N SER A 169 0.57 4.67 -8.48
CA SER A 169 1.89 4.43 -7.91
C SER A 169 1.74 3.66 -6.61
N LEU A 170 2.56 2.64 -6.42
CA LEU A 170 2.61 1.84 -5.20
C LEU A 170 4.05 1.86 -4.69
N TRP A 171 4.28 2.46 -3.52
CA TRP A 171 5.60 2.59 -2.93
C TRP A 171 5.76 1.62 -1.76
N PHE A 172 6.77 0.74 -1.85
CA PHE A 172 7.13 -0.15 -0.76
C PHE A 172 8.30 0.42 0.05
N GLY A 173 7.98 1.28 1.02
CA GLY A 173 8.89 1.75 2.07
C GLY A 173 10.01 2.72 1.66
N SER A 174 10.42 3.55 2.62
CA SER A 174 11.66 4.33 2.65
C SER A 174 12.24 4.22 4.05
N ALA A 175 13.46 3.69 4.18
CA ALA A 175 14.15 3.64 5.46
C ALA A 175 15.37 4.56 5.35
N GLY A 176 15.37 5.65 6.13
CA GLY A 176 16.39 6.69 6.06
C GLY A 176 17.83 6.19 6.03
N ASN A 177 18.15 5.08 6.74
CA ASN A 177 19.48 4.46 6.78
C ASN A 177 19.48 2.92 6.70
N GLY A 178 18.37 2.29 6.29
CA GLY A 178 18.23 0.82 6.24
C GLY A 178 17.80 0.32 4.87
N MET A 179 18.10 -0.93 4.53
CA MET A 179 17.54 -1.54 3.32
C MET A 179 16.01 -1.63 3.46
N GLY A 180 15.27 -1.00 2.54
CA GLY A 180 13.83 -1.19 2.43
C GLY A 180 13.53 -2.66 2.12
N ARG A 181 12.90 -3.39 3.05
CA ARG A 181 12.55 -4.80 2.90
C ARG A 181 11.10 -4.91 2.47
N ALA A 182 10.88 -4.79 1.17
CA ALA A 182 9.57 -5.00 0.56
C ALA A 182 9.40 -6.51 0.29
N LEU A 183 8.63 -7.20 1.14
CA LEU A 183 8.08 -8.54 0.87
C LEU A 183 9.10 -9.70 0.99
N VAL A 184 9.34 -10.17 2.22
CA VAL A 184 10.00 -11.45 2.47
C VAL A 184 8.98 -12.40 3.11
N ASN A 185 8.37 -13.28 2.31
CA ASN A 185 7.84 -14.55 2.84
C ASN A 185 9.02 -15.54 2.95
N GLU A 186 8.87 -16.59 3.76
CA GLU A 186 9.83 -17.68 3.96
C GLU A 186 10.29 -18.36 2.65
N ILE A 187 9.57 -18.14 1.54
CA ILE A 187 9.83 -18.70 0.19
C ILE A 187 10.55 -17.72 -0.76
N ARG A 188 10.86 -16.48 -0.35
CA ARG A 188 11.77 -15.53 -1.06
C ARG A 188 11.44 -15.09 -2.50
N ASP A 189 10.26 -15.37 -3.04
CA ASP A 189 9.92 -14.95 -4.41
C ASP A 189 9.01 -13.71 -4.46
N ILE A 190 9.36 -12.75 -5.33
CA ILE A 190 8.47 -11.67 -5.80
C ILE A 190 8.06 -12.03 -7.23
N ALA A 191 6.82 -12.51 -7.40
CA ALA A 191 6.25 -12.76 -8.72
C ALA A 191 5.54 -11.52 -9.27
N ILE A 192 6.20 -10.75 -10.15
CA ILE A 192 5.52 -9.74 -10.97
C ILE A 192 4.87 -10.46 -12.16
N THR A 193 3.69 -11.03 -11.95
CA THR A 193 3.08 -12.01 -12.89
C THR A 193 2.20 -11.39 -13.99
N THR A 194 1.99 -10.07 -14.02
CA THR A 194 1.10 -9.47 -15.02
C THR A 194 1.77 -8.30 -15.71
N VAL A 195 2.25 -8.58 -16.92
CA VAL A 195 2.86 -7.60 -17.81
C VAL A 195 1.96 -7.49 -19.04
N HIS A 196 1.70 -6.26 -19.51
CA HIS A 196 0.76 -5.93 -20.58
C HIS A 196 0.85 -6.89 -21.79
N PRO A 197 -0.27 -7.41 -22.34
CA PRO A 197 -0.27 -8.52 -23.30
C PRO A 197 0.46 -8.21 -24.63
N THR A 198 0.66 -6.94 -24.98
CA THR A 198 1.32 -6.55 -26.24
C THR A 198 2.66 -5.83 -26.08
N ASN A 199 3.06 -5.45 -24.85
CA ASN A 199 4.35 -4.79 -24.62
C ASN A 199 4.80 -4.96 -23.17
N PRO A 200 5.13 -6.18 -22.77
CA PRO A 200 5.56 -6.43 -21.42
C PRO A 200 6.96 -5.82 -21.18
N ARG A 201 7.05 -4.78 -20.34
CA ARG A 201 8.33 -4.18 -19.93
C ARG A 201 8.49 -4.23 -18.42
N LEU A 202 9.56 -4.87 -17.96
CA LEU A 202 10.07 -4.74 -16.61
C LEU A 202 11.28 -3.78 -16.66
N ASN A 203 11.08 -2.53 -16.24
CA ASN A 203 12.16 -1.56 -16.16
C ASN A 203 12.79 -1.64 -14.76
N VAL A 204 13.98 -2.25 -14.66
CA VAL A 204 14.80 -2.22 -13.44
C VAL A 204 15.88 -1.15 -13.64
N THR A 205 15.72 0.00 -12.99
CA THR A 205 16.74 1.07 -13.02
C THR A 205 17.54 1.04 -11.73
N VAL A 206 18.82 0.67 -11.80
CA VAL A 206 19.75 0.77 -10.66
C VAL A 206 20.51 2.10 -10.78
N THR A 207 20.28 3.02 -9.85
CA THR A 207 20.84 4.40 -9.87
C THR A 207 21.79 4.63 -8.69
N LYS A 208 22.96 3.95 -8.67
CA LYS A 208 24.18 4.41 -7.97
C LYS A 208 25.35 3.44 -8.15
N SER A 209 26.56 3.97 -7.94
CA SER A 209 27.92 3.52 -8.32
C SER A 209 28.39 2.09 -8.02
N MET A 210 27.51 1.13 -7.70
CA MET A 210 27.81 -0.31 -7.62
C MET A 210 26.69 -1.11 -8.31
N ASN A 211 26.50 -0.85 -9.60
CA ASN A 211 25.44 -1.36 -10.47
C ASN A 211 25.62 -2.86 -10.79
N THR A 212 25.24 -3.76 -9.89
CA THR A 212 25.06 -5.18 -10.25
C THR A 212 23.57 -5.49 -10.33
N LEU A 213 23.07 -5.68 -11.55
CA LEU A 213 21.79 -6.34 -11.79
C LEU A 213 22.02 -7.85 -11.74
N VAL A 214 21.53 -8.50 -10.69
CA VAL A 214 21.64 -9.95 -10.52
C VAL A 214 20.35 -10.59 -11.04
N ILE A 215 20.42 -11.29 -12.17
CA ILE A 215 19.32 -12.07 -12.74
C ILE A 215 19.62 -13.56 -12.48
N ASN A 216 18.67 -14.30 -11.92
CA ASN A 216 18.77 -15.76 -11.68
C ASN A 216 20.00 -16.19 -10.85
N LYS A 217 20.19 -15.64 -9.65
CA LYS A 217 21.18 -16.18 -8.70
C LYS A 217 20.56 -17.26 -7.81
N GLU A 218 20.23 -18.38 -8.42
CA GLU A 218 19.87 -19.60 -7.68
C GLU A 218 20.91 -20.71 -7.89
N PRO A 219 21.12 -21.58 -6.89
CA PRO A 219 21.98 -22.76 -7.05
C PRO A 219 21.40 -23.71 -8.11
N GLY A 220 22.02 -23.75 -9.30
CA GLY A 220 21.64 -24.65 -10.39
C GLY A 220 21.10 -23.99 -11.65
N PHE A 221 20.93 -22.66 -11.67
CA PHE A 221 20.58 -21.92 -12.88
C PHE A 221 21.45 -20.66 -13.03
N GLU A 222 22.74 -20.84 -13.26
CA GLU A 222 23.73 -19.75 -13.42
C GLU A 222 23.71 -19.14 -14.84
N ALA A 223 22.54 -19.05 -15.48
CA ALA A 223 22.41 -18.58 -16.85
C ALA A 223 21.37 -17.44 -16.96
N VAL A 224 21.76 -16.40 -17.70
CA VAL A 224 20.80 -15.44 -18.25
C VAL A 224 20.31 -16.01 -19.58
N LEU A 225 19.08 -16.52 -19.62
CA LEU A 225 18.43 -16.92 -20.87
C LEU A 225 17.90 -15.66 -21.57
N ILE A 226 18.43 -15.38 -22.75
CA ILE A 226 18.02 -14.21 -23.55
C ILE A 226 17.34 -14.74 -24.81
N GLY A 227 16.02 -14.60 -24.88
CA GLY A 227 15.23 -15.01 -26.05
C GLY A 227 15.40 -14.12 -27.29
N GLY A 228 16.35 -13.18 -27.26
CA GLY A 228 16.63 -12.20 -28.30
C GLY A 228 18.11 -11.79 -28.32
N THR A 229 18.40 -10.63 -28.90
CA THR A 229 19.80 -10.18 -29.08
C THR A 229 20.26 -9.30 -27.92
N VAL A 230 21.47 -9.55 -27.43
CA VAL A 230 22.20 -8.60 -26.58
C VAL A 230 22.81 -7.51 -27.46
N GLN A 231 22.42 -6.25 -27.24
CA GLN A 231 22.98 -5.11 -27.95
C GLN A 231 23.96 -4.35 -27.07
N PHE A 232 25.17 -4.14 -27.57
CA PHE A 232 26.18 -3.30 -26.93
C PHE A 232 26.18 -1.92 -27.61
N PRO A 233 25.96 -0.81 -26.88
CA PRO A 233 26.05 0.53 -27.46
C PRO A 233 27.43 0.76 -28.11
N SER A 234 27.46 1.02 -29.41
CA SER A 234 28.70 1.22 -30.16
C SER A 234 28.50 2.28 -31.24
N SER A 235 28.59 3.55 -30.84
CA SER A 235 28.56 4.71 -31.74
C SER A 235 29.81 5.56 -31.55
N ARG A 236 30.25 6.28 -32.60
CA ARG A 236 31.33 7.28 -32.48
C ARG A 236 30.97 8.42 -31.52
N GLN A 237 29.69 8.66 -31.29
CA GLN A 237 29.23 9.65 -30.29
C GLN A 237 29.42 9.16 -28.84
N LEU A 238 29.58 7.86 -28.64
CA LEU A 238 29.74 7.22 -27.33
C LEU A 238 31.19 6.82 -27.03
N LYS A 239 32.13 7.05 -27.95
CA LYS A 239 33.51 6.56 -27.89
C LYS A 239 34.49 7.69 -28.19
N GLU A 240 35.60 7.70 -27.46
CA GLU A 240 36.73 8.62 -27.65
C GLU A 240 38.04 7.83 -27.86
N ASN A 241 39.12 8.52 -28.25
CA ASN A 241 40.45 7.93 -28.45
C ASN A 241 40.46 6.65 -29.33
N ILE A 242 39.76 6.71 -30.46
CA ILE A 242 39.57 5.54 -31.33
C ILE A 242 40.82 5.31 -32.18
N GLU A 243 41.55 4.24 -31.87
CA GLU A 243 42.73 3.80 -32.60
C GLU A 243 42.56 2.42 -33.24
N THR A 244 43.37 2.13 -34.26
CA THR A 244 43.37 0.79 -34.90
C THR A 244 44.19 -0.18 -34.05
N LEU A 245 43.62 -1.33 -33.71
CA LEU A 245 44.36 -2.40 -33.05
C LEU A 245 45.49 -2.92 -33.96
N SER A 246 46.73 -2.84 -33.48
CA SER A 246 47.91 -3.27 -34.25
C SER A 246 47.97 -4.78 -34.39
N SER A 247 48.54 -5.25 -35.51
CA SER A 247 48.71 -6.67 -35.80
C SER A 247 49.53 -7.40 -34.73
N GLN A 248 50.58 -6.76 -34.22
CA GLN A 248 51.42 -7.32 -33.16
C GLN A 248 50.64 -7.45 -31.85
N ALA A 249 49.86 -6.44 -31.46
CA ALA A 249 49.06 -6.49 -30.24
C ALA A 249 47.99 -7.58 -30.33
N ALA A 250 47.23 -7.63 -31.44
CA ALA A 250 46.21 -8.65 -31.65
C ALA A 250 46.80 -10.07 -31.61
N LYS A 251 47.93 -10.29 -32.28
CA LYS A 251 48.62 -11.59 -32.29
C LYS A 251 49.10 -11.99 -30.90
N ARG A 252 49.65 -11.06 -30.11
CA ARG A 252 50.05 -11.32 -28.72
C ARG A 252 48.87 -11.73 -27.85
N ILE A 253 47.74 -11.02 -27.96
CA ILE A 253 46.52 -11.36 -27.21
C ILE A 253 46.08 -12.79 -27.55
N VAL A 254 45.90 -13.09 -28.84
CA VAL A 254 45.41 -14.40 -29.29
C VAL A 254 46.39 -15.53 -28.99
N SER A 255 47.71 -15.30 -29.10
CA SER A 255 48.71 -16.34 -28.82
C SER A 255 48.88 -16.65 -27.34
N THR A 256 48.45 -15.75 -26.45
CA THR A 256 48.52 -15.94 -24.99
C THR A 256 47.24 -16.57 -24.46
N LEU A 257 46.12 -16.43 -25.18
CA LEU A 257 44.85 -17.06 -24.82
C LEU A 257 44.93 -18.58 -24.99
N GLU A 258 44.94 -19.29 -23.86
CA GLU A 258 44.89 -20.74 -23.82
C GLU A 258 43.44 -21.22 -23.58
N PRO A 259 42.78 -21.86 -24.58
CA PRO A 259 41.46 -22.43 -24.39
C PRO A 259 41.51 -23.63 -23.45
N VAL A 260 40.66 -23.64 -22.43
CA VAL A 260 40.58 -24.74 -21.45
C VAL A 260 39.17 -25.32 -21.39
N ARG A 261 39.10 -26.55 -20.86
CA ARG A 261 37.87 -27.23 -20.50
C ARG A 261 37.74 -27.20 -18.98
N PHE A 262 36.58 -26.80 -18.47
CA PHE A 262 36.36 -26.67 -17.03
C PHE A 262 34.91 -26.94 -16.63
N THR A 263 34.67 -27.07 -15.33
CA THR A 263 33.33 -27.08 -14.72
C THR A 263 33.30 -26.06 -13.59
N TYR A 264 32.17 -25.41 -13.36
CA TYR A 264 32.05 -24.48 -12.24
C TYR A 264 32.01 -25.22 -10.90
N LYS A 265 32.73 -24.69 -9.90
CA LYS A 265 32.77 -25.28 -8.55
C LYS A 265 31.37 -25.41 -7.94
N ARG A 266 30.51 -24.40 -8.16
CA ARG A 266 29.15 -24.30 -7.59
C ARG A 266 28.04 -24.83 -8.49
N ASP A 267 28.34 -25.15 -9.75
CA ASP A 267 27.38 -25.83 -10.61
C ASP A 267 27.18 -27.27 -10.10
N ARG A 268 25.91 -27.57 -9.77
CA ARG A 268 25.48 -28.90 -9.30
C ARG A 268 25.43 -29.92 -10.42
N LEU A 269 25.15 -29.49 -11.65
CA LEU A 269 25.07 -30.37 -12.81
C LEU A 269 26.45 -30.72 -13.37
N LYS A 270 27.50 -29.98 -12.95
CA LYS A 270 28.88 -30.14 -13.43
C LYS A 270 28.95 -30.15 -14.95
N LEU A 271 28.20 -29.24 -15.57
CA LEU A 271 28.21 -29.08 -17.01
C LEU A 271 29.59 -28.67 -17.46
N GLU A 272 30.08 -29.38 -18.46
CA GLU A 272 31.38 -29.13 -19.06
C GLU A 272 31.31 -27.87 -19.92
N CYS A 273 32.22 -26.93 -19.66
CA CYS A 273 32.33 -25.66 -20.36
C CYS A 273 33.68 -25.58 -21.07
N LEU A 274 33.71 -24.81 -22.15
CA LEU A 274 34.93 -24.37 -22.83
C LEU A 274 35.07 -22.86 -22.61
N GLY A 275 36.29 -22.40 -22.37
CA GLY A 275 36.55 -20.98 -22.18
C GLY A 275 38.01 -20.71 -21.82
N PHE A 276 38.23 -19.66 -21.03
CA PHE A 276 39.55 -19.16 -20.66
C PHE A 276 39.59 -18.90 -19.16
N ILE A 277 40.77 -19.04 -18.55
CA ILE A 277 41.03 -18.64 -17.17
C ILE A 277 41.43 -17.16 -17.18
N ALA A 278 40.76 -16.32 -16.40
CA ALA A 278 40.98 -14.88 -16.41
C ALA A 278 42.36 -14.51 -15.86
N GLU A 279 42.83 -15.24 -14.85
CA GLU A 279 44.14 -15.07 -14.23
C GLU A 279 45.32 -15.40 -15.15
N ASP A 280 45.10 -16.28 -16.13
CA ASP A 280 46.11 -16.68 -17.12
C ASP A 280 45.99 -15.88 -18.44
N ALA A 281 44.90 -15.11 -18.59
CA ALA A 281 44.63 -14.35 -19.80
C ALA A 281 45.37 -13.00 -19.81
N PRO A 282 45.64 -12.43 -21.01
CA PRO A 282 46.22 -11.11 -21.10
C PRO A 282 45.31 -10.02 -20.50
N PRO A 283 45.85 -8.95 -19.89
CA PRO A 283 45.09 -7.90 -19.22
C PRO A 283 44.01 -7.25 -20.11
N GLU A 284 44.25 -7.17 -21.41
CA GLU A 284 43.34 -6.55 -22.36
C GLU A 284 42.00 -7.29 -22.50
N VAL A 285 41.93 -8.56 -22.10
CA VAL A 285 40.73 -9.40 -22.21
C VAL A 285 40.25 -9.94 -20.87
N ALA A 286 40.94 -9.62 -19.76
CA ALA A 286 40.52 -9.93 -18.41
C ALA A 286 39.78 -8.75 -17.76
N SER A 287 38.97 -9.03 -16.74
CA SER A 287 38.42 -7.99 -15.86
C SER A 287 39.55 -7.31 -15.07
N PRO A 288 39.35 -6.10 -14.54
CA PRO A 288 40.35 -5.43 -13.70
C PRO A 288 40.80 -6.25 -12.46
N HIS A 289 39.96 -7.18 -12.01
CA HIS A 289 40.23 -8.06 -10.88
C HIS A 289 40.72 -9.45 -11.30
N TYR A 290 40.89 -9.70 -12.60
CA TYR A 290 41.32 -10.99 -13.16
C TYR A 290 40.43 -12.18 -12.76
N ASP A 291 39.13 -11.94 -12.56
CA ASP A 291 38.14 -12.93 -12.14
C ASP A 291 37.04 -13.18 -13.19
N ALA A 292 37.10 -12.49 -14.33
CA ALA A 292 36.19 -12.66 -15.45
C ALA A 292 36.84 -12.29 -16.78
N ILE A 293 36.28 -12.79 -17.89
CA ILE A 293 36.74 -12.53 -19.26
C ILE A 293 35.84 -11.54 -19.98
N VAL A 294 36.42 -10.57 -20.66
CA VAL A 294 35.73 -9.61 -21.54
C VAL A 294 35.64 -10.19 -22.95
N MET A 295 34.59 -11.00 -23.18
CA MET A 295 34.42 -11.75 -24.43
C MET A 295 34.48 -10.88 -25.70
N ASN A 296 33.92 -9.67 -25.66
CA ASN A 296 33.94 -8.77 -26.81
C ASN A 296 35.35 -8.31 -27.21
N HIS A 297 36.29 -8.21 -26.25
CA HIS A 297 37.68 -7.86 -26.56
C HIS A 297 38.41 -9.00 -27.27
N ILE A 298 38.14 -10.25 -26.86
CA ILE A 298 38.64 -11.44 -27.55
C ILE A 298 38.16 -11.46 -29.01
N VAL A 299 36.85 -11.23 -29.23
CA VAL A 299 36.28 -11.19 -30.59
C VAL A 299 36.95 -10.11 -31.45
N ALA A 300 37.21 -8.92 -30.88
CA ALA A 300 37.90 -7.85 -31.59
C ALA A 300 39.35 -8.21 -31.98
N ALA A 301 40.10 -8.82 -31.06
CA ALA A 301 41.47 -9.29 -31.32
C ALA A 301 41.51 -10.41 -32.36
N LEU A 302 40.64 -11.41 -32.24
CA LEU A 302 40.50 -12.50 -33.23
C LEU A 302 40.17 -11.94 -34.61
N THR A 303 39.22 -11.00 -34.70
CA THR A 303 38.86 -10.34 -35.97
C THR A 303 40.07 -9.67 -36.61
N ARG A 304 40.94 -9.03 -35.82
CA ARG A 304 42.16 -8.41 -36.36
C ARG A 304 43.16 -9.47 -36.86
N VAL A 305 43.39 -10.54 -36.09
CA VAL A 305 44.30 -11.62 -36.49
C VAL A 305 43.83 -12.29 -37.79
N VAL A 306 42.54 -12.60 -37.90
CA VAL A 306 41.96 -13.19 -39.13
C VAL A 306 42.18 -12.28 -40.34
N LYS A 307 41.90 -10.98 -40.22
CA LYS A 307 42.16 -10.00 -41.31
C LYS A 307 43.62 -9.90 -41.72
N ASP A 308 44.56 -10.10 -40.79
CA ASP A 308 45.99 -10.07 -41.09
C ASP A 308 46.48 -11.40 -41.68
N GLN A 309 45.85 -12.52 -41.28
CA GLN A 309 46.07 -13.84 -41.89
C GLN A 309 45.58 -13.87 -43.34
N GLU A 310 44.37 -13.36 -43.62
CA GLU A 310 43.83 -13.25 -44.98
C GLU A 310 44.79 -12.48 -45.90
N ARG A 311 45.28 -11.31 -45.48
CA ARG A 311 46.28 -10.54 -46.25
C ARG A 311 47.58 -11.30 -46.49
N SER A 312 48.00 -12.11 -45.52
CA SER A 312 49.22 -12.91 -45.64
C SER A 312 49.03 -14.06 -46.64
N ILE A 313 47.85 -14.67 -46.67
CA ILE A 313 47.47 -15.72 -47.62
C ILE A 313 47.44 -15.13 -49.04
N GLU A 314 46.77 -14.00 -49.25
CA GLU A 314 46.74 -13.32 -50.56
C GLU A 314 48.15 -12.99 -51.09
N ALA A 315 49.03 -12.52 -50.20
CA ALA A 315 50.42 -12.22 -50.56
C ALA A 315 51.21 -13.49 -50.93
N LEU A 316 51.00 -14.59 -50.22
CA LEU A 316 51.64 -15.88 -50.53
C LEU A 316 51.10 -16.46 -51.85
N GLU A 317 49.80 -16.40 -52.10
CA GLU A 317 49.17 -16.86 -53.35
C GLU A 317 49.67 -16.07 -54.57
N ALA A 318 49.87 -14.76 -54.42
CA ALA A 318 50.48 -13.94 -55.45
C ALA A 318 51.94 -14.36 -55.75
N GLN A 319 52.73 -14.67 -54.72
CA GLN A 319 54.11 -15.15 -54.88
C GLN A 319 54.16 -16.52 -55.54
N VAL A 320 53.30 -17.46 -55.13
CA VAL A 320 53.19 -18.80 -55.74
C VAL A 320 52.78 -18.70 -57.21
N SER A 321 51.85 -17.80 -57.54
CA SER A 321 51.42 -17.57 -58.92
C SER A 321 52.54 -17.04 -59.81
N LEU A 322 53.39 -16.14 -59.28
CA LEU A 322 54.55 -15.62 -59.99
C LEU A 322 55.60 -16.70 -60.21
N LEU A 323 55.86 -17.53 -59.21
CA LEU A 323 56.82 -18.65 -59.28
C LEU A 323 56.37 -19.71 -60.29
N ASN A 324 55.07 -20.00 -60.38
CA ASN A 324 54.52 -20.97 -61.33
C ASN A 324 54.51 -20.47 -62.79
N GLN A 325 54.86 -19.21 -63.05
CA GLN A 325 54.97 -18.64 -64.41
C GLN A 325 56.42 -18.59 -64.92
N GLN A 326 57.40 -19.05 -64.12
CA GLN A 326 58.81 -19.22 -64.51
C GLN A 326 59.10 -20.68 -64.87
#